data_AF-A0A2D6LLU2-F1
#
_entry.id   AF-A0A2D6LLU2-F1
#
_cell.length_a   1.000
_cell.length_b   1.000
_cell.length_c   1.000
_cell.angle_alpha   90.00
_cell.angle_beta   90.00
_cell.angle_gamma   90.00
#
_symmetry.space_group_name_H-M   'P 1'
#
loop_
_entity.id
_entity.type
_entity.pdbx_description
1 polymer ?
#
loop_
_entity_poly.entity_id
_entity_poly.type
_entity_poly.pdbx_seq_one_letter_code
_entity_poly.pdbx_strand_id
1 'polypeptide(L)'
;MGVRVAQTLAVAEFVSKQTGTRRLTISADGVVASLTALLAAAIKPGRFHTAQMHLHCTTLWRLFEWPLPYEWIQSCMCFGLLEVADVPQILALMEGVTLSQPARRVSDDPC
;
A
#
# COMPACT_ATOMS: atom_id res chain seq x y z
N MET A 1 10.50 4.25 2.74
CA MET A 1 9.09 4.41 2.32
C MET A 1 8.63 5.83 1.97
N GLY A 2 8.86 6.86 2.80
CA GLY A 2 8.24 8.19 2.60
C GLY A 2 8.38 8.77 1.19
N VAL A 3 9.56 8.64 0.57
CA VAL A 3 9.81 9.04 -0.83
C VAL A 3 8.90 8.30 -1.82
N ARG A 4 8.76 6.97 -1.70
CA ARG A 4 7.90 6.17 -2.59
C ARG A 4 6.44 6.57 -2.47
N VAL A 5 5.97 6.79 -1.25
CA VAL A 5 4.59 7.25 -0.99
C VAL A 5 4.36 8.63 -1.60
N ALA A 6 5.30 9.57 -1.43
CA ALA A 6 5.23 10.89 -2.05
C ALA A 6 5.21 10.81 -3.58
N GLN A 7 6.04 9.95 -4.17
CA GLN A 7 6.06 9.69 -5.61
C GLN A 7 4.72 9.11 -6.11
N THR A 8 4.15 8.13 -5.40
CA THR A 8 2.83 7.58 -5.72
C THR A 8 1.74 8.65 -5.70
N LEU A 9 1.75 9.53 -4.69
CA LEU A 9 0.80 10.64 -4.60
C LEU A 9 1.00 11.67 -5.73
N ALA A 10 2.24 11.98 -6.10
CA ALA A 10 2.54 12.88 -7.22
C ALA A 10 2.03 12.31 -8.55
N VAL A 11 2.22 11.01 -8.79
CA VAL A 11 1.67 10.32 -9.96
C VAL A 11 0.15 10.34 -9.95
N ALA A 12 -0.48 10.06 -8.81
CA ALA A 12 -1.93 10.14 -8.67
C ALA A 12 -2.45 11.56 -8.98
N GLU A 13 -1.75 12.60 -8.51
CA GLU A 13 -2.11 13.98 -8.81
C GLU A 13 -1.98 14.30 -10.31
N PHE A 14 -0.88 13.88 -10.93
CA PHE A 14 -0.66 14.06 -12.35
C PHE A 14 -1.76 13.39 -13.18
N VAL A 15 -2.10 12.13 -12.89
CA VAL A 15 -3.16 11.38 -13.59
C VAL A 15 -4.52 12.05 -13.43
N SER A 16 -4.84 12.51 -12.21
CA SER A 16 -6.08 13.25 -11.96
C SER A 16 -6.17 14.55 -12.77
N LYS A 17 -5.06 15.28 -12.92
CA LYS A 17 -5.02 16.51 -13.73
C LYS A 17 -5.22 16.22 -15.23
N GLN A 18 -4.64 15.12 -15.73
CA GLN A 18 -4.76 14.73 -17.13
C GLN A 18 -6.15 14.21 -17.51
N THR A 19 -6.80 13.47 -16.60
CA THR A 19 -8.07 12.78 -16.89
C THR A 19 -9.30 13.52 -16.37
N GLY A 20 -9.13 14.55 -15.54
CA GLY A 20 -10.22 15.18 -14.78
C GLY A 20 -10.81 14.30 -13.67
N THR A 21 -10.29 13.09 -13.46
CA THR A 21 -10.84 12.13 -12.50
C THR A 21 -10.37 12.49 -11.08
N ARG A 22 -11.34 12.71 -10.17
CA ARG A 22 -11.05 13.13 -8.79
C ARG A 22 -10.58 11.99 -7.89
N ARG A 23 -11.12 10.78 -8.07
CA ARG A 23 -10.83 9.59 -7.26
C ARG A 23 -10.35 8.42 -8.12
N LEU A 24 -9.14 7.93 -7.86
CA LEU A 24 -8.49 6.90 -8.66
C LEU A 24 -8.63 5.50 -8.03
N THR A 25 -8.40 4.45 -8.82
CA THR A 25 -8.07 3.12 -8.31
C THR A 25 -6.56 3.02 -8.20
N ILE A 26 -6.06 2.59 -7.05
CA ILE A 26 -4.66 2.18 -6.90
C ILE A 26 -4.60 0.65 -6.83
N SER A 27 -3.76 0.04 -7.66
CA SER A 27 -3.52 -1.40 -7.64
C SER A 27 -2.03 -1.64 -7.38
N ALA A 28 -1.73 -2.54 -6.45
CA ALA A 28 -0.38 -2.87 -6.05
C ALA A 28 -0.25 -4.35 -5.74
N ASP A 29 0.87 -4.93 -6.17
CA ASP A 29 1.20 -6.32 -5.93
C ASP A 29 2.60 -6.44 -5.31
N GLY A 30 2.73 -7.38 -4.37
CA GLY A 30 3.91 -7.54 -3.54
C GLY A 30 3.95 -6.61 -2.32
N VAL A 31 4.82 -6.95 -1.38
CA VAL A 31 4.88 -6.38 -0.02
C VAL A 31 5.13 -4.88 -0.05
N VAL A 32 6.19 -4.45 -0.73
CA VAL A 32 6.63 -3.05 -0.73
C VAL A 32 5.61 -2.16 -1.43
N ALA A 33 5.10 -2.60 -2.58
CA ALA A 33 4.12 -1.85 -3.35
C ALA A 33 2.78 -1.76 -2.61
N SER A 34 2.31 -2.86 -2.03
CA SER A 34 1.07 -2.89 -1.24
C SER A 34 1.16 -1.98 -0.03
N LEU A 35 2.27 -2.01 0.71
CA LEU A 35 2.47 -1.10 1.84
C LEU A 35 2.54 0.38 1.38
N THR A 36 3.21 0.65 0.25
CA THR A 36 3.27 2.01 -0.32
C THR A 36 1.88 2.50 -0.70
N ALA A 37 1.08 1.66 -1.36
CA ALA A 37 -0.28 1.98 -1.78
C ALA A 37 -1.24 2.18 -0.59
N LEU A 38 -1.11 1.33 0.44
CA LEU A 38 -1.84 1.47 1.70
C LEU A 38 -1.57 2.84 2.34
N LEU A 39 -0.29 3.20 2.49
CA LEU A 39 0.12 4.48 3.07
C LEU A 39 -0.34 5.67 2.21
N ALA A 40 -0.22 5.59 0.88
CA ALA A 40 -0.69 6.64 -0.01
C ALA A 40 -2.22 6.85 0.13
N ALA A 41 -2.98 5.77 0.19
CA ALA A 41 -4.43 5.81 0.38
C ALA A 41 -4.81 6.36 1.76
N ALA A 42 -4.07 6.02 2.82
CA ALA A 42 -4.30 6.54 4.17
C ALA A 42 -3.97 8.04 4.31
N ILE A 43 -2.92 8.54 3.64
CA ILE A 43 -2.51 9.96 3.72
C ILE A 43 -3.46 10.87 2.92
N LYS A 44 -3.99 10.39 1.78
CA LYS A 44 -4.93 11.14 0.93
C LYS A 44 -6.15 10.28 0.56
N PRO A 45 -7.02 9.92 1.52
CA PRO A 45 -8.16 9.03 1.25
C PRO A 45 -9.11 9.59 0.19
N GLY A 46 -9.32 10.91 0.19
CA GLY A 46 -10.14 11.59 -0.82
C GLY A 46 -9.61 11.52 -2.26
N ARG A 47 -8.39 11.00 -2.49
CA ARG A 47 -7.79 10.83 -3.82
C ARG A 47 -8.03 9.45 -4.42
N PHE A 48 -8.43 8.48 -3.60
CA PHE A 48 -8.65 7.10 -4.03
C PHE A 48 -10.10 6.71 -3.76
N HIS A 49 -10.68 5.88 -4.61
CA HIS A 49 -11.96 5.22 -4.31
C HIS A 49 -11.79 3.74 -4.04
N THR A 50 -10.83 3.10 -4.70
CA THR A 50 -10.52 1.68 -4.52
C THR A 50 -9.01 1.50 -4.35
N ALA A 51 -8.64 0.66 -3.41
CA ALA A 51 -7.28 0.19 -3.18
C ALA A 51 -7.25 -1.33 -3.37
N GLN A 52 -6.67 -1.80 -4.47
CA GLN A 52 -6.55 -3.19 -4.84
C GLN A 52 -5.17 -3.71 -4.45
N MET A 53 -5.08 -4.49 -3.37
CA MET A 53 -3.78 -5.01 -2.92
C MET A 53 -3.92 -6.24 -2.04
N HIS A 54 -2.84 -7.01 -1.98
CA HIS A 54 -2.71 -8.08 -1.01
C HIS A 54 -2.02 -7.53 0.25
N LEU A 55 -2.79 -7.39 1.34
CA LEU A 55 -2.21 -7.08 2.64
C LEU A 55 -1.55 -8.34 3.20
N HIS A 56 -0.25 -8.47 2.93
CA HIS A 56 0.56 -9.60 3.41
C HIS A 56 0.82 -9.54 4.92
N CYS A 57 0.53 -8.42 5.57
CA CYS A 57 0.81 -8.17 6.99
C CYS A 57 -0.39 -7.53 7.67
N THR A 58 -0.82 -8.12 8.79
CA THR A 58 -1.84 -7.54 9.71
C THR A 58 -1.23 -6.55 10.70
N THR A 59 0.10 -6.56 10.83
CA THR A 59 0.92 -5.66 11.65
C THR A 59 2.26 -5.46 10.95
N LEU A 60 2.82 -4.25 11.04
CA LEU A 60 4.17 -3.91 10.58
C LEU A 60 5.23 -4.67 11.39
N TRP A 61 4.92 -5.10 12.61
CA TRP A 61 5.84 -5.92 13.42
C TRP A 61 6.22 -7.22 12.73
N ARG A 62 5.28 -7.81 11.97
CA ARG A 62 5.49 -9.07 11.26
C ARG A 62 6.59 -8.99 10.20
N LEU A 63 6.92 -7.78 9.73
CA LEU A 63 8.02 -7.58 8.78
C LEU A 63 9.38 -7.92 9.41
N PHE A 64 9.54 -7.79 10.73
CA PHE A 64 10.76 -8.18 11.45
C PHE A 64 10.89 -9.68 11.66
N GLU A 65 9.77 -10.40 11.63
CA GLU A 65 9.72 -11.85 11.85
C GLU A 65 9.88 -12.63 10.54
N TRP A 66 9.85 -11.95 9.39
CA TRP A 66 9.97 -12.62 8.11
C TRP A 66 11.40 -13.11 7.86
N PRO A 67 11.58 -14.36 7.40
CA PRO A 67 12.88 -14.93 7.07
C PRO A 67 13.36 -14.43 5.70
N LEU A 68 13.30 -13.11 5.47
CA LEU A 68 13.76 -12.47 4.24
C LEU A 68 15.07 -11.72 4.51
N PRO A 69 15.98 -11.66 3.53
CA PRO A 69 17.18 -10.85 3.64
C PRO A 69 16.82 -9.38 3.90
N TYR A 70 17.57 -8.72 4.78
CA TYR A 70 17.33 -7.34 5.16
C TYR A 70 17.29 -6.41 3.94
N GLU A 71 18.16 -6.64 2.97
CA GLU A 71 18.24 -5.88 1.71
C GLU A 71 16.92 -5.86 0.91
N TRP A 72 16.05 -6.85 1.07
CA TRP A 72 14.77 -6.94 0.36
C TRP A 72 13.66 -6.18 1.09
N ILE A 73 13.71 -6.16 2.43
CA ILE A 73 12.67 -5.59 3.28
C ILE A 73 13.05 -4.24 3.90
N GLN A 74 14.31 -3.81 3.78
CA GLN A 74 14.82 -2.53 4.32
C GLN A 74 13.94 -1.34 3.94
N SER A 75 13.37 -1.38 2.74
CA SER A 75 12.54 -0.30 2.23
C SER A 75 11.24 -0.17 3.02
N CYS A 76 10.69 -1.27 3.54
CA CYS A 76 9.49 -1.39 4.38
C CYS A 76 9.74 -1.14 5.87
N MET A 77 10.99 -1.18 6.33
CA MET A 77 11.35 -0.95 7.72
C MET A 77 11.16 0.53 8.10
N CYS A 78 9.93 0.87 8.48
CA CYS A 78 9.54 2.19 8.95
C CYS A 78 9.56 2.24 10.49
N PHE A 79 10.75 2.18 11.09
CA PHE A 79 10.89 2.10 12.55
C PHE A 79 10.10 3.18 13.30
N GLY A 80 10.24 4.45 12.89
CA GLY A 80 9.48 5.56 13.49
C GLY A 80 7.98 5.57 13.19
N LEU A 81 7.50 4.78 12.21
CA LEU A 81 6.06 4.67 11.95
C LEU A 81 5.40 3.78 13.00
N LEU A 82 6.04 2.65 13.37
CA LEU A 82 5.53 1.74 14.39
C LEU A 82 5.38 2.39 15.77
N GLU A 83 6.15 3.44 16.05
CA GLU A 83 6.01 4.23 17.28
C GLU A 83 4.69 5.01 17.35
N VAL A 84 4.06 5.31 16.20
CA VAL A 84 2.88 6.17 16.12
C VAL A 84 1.64 5.48 15.54
N ALA A 85 1.80 4.47 14.68
CA ALA A 85 0.70 3.77 14.03
C ALA A 85 1.12 2.40 13.46
N ASP A 86 0.22 1.43 13.54
CA ASP A 86 0.35 0.12 12.90
C ASP A 86 -0.72 -0.05 11.80
N VAL A 87 -0.71 -1.17 11.08
CA VAL A 87 -1.62 -1.48 9.96
C VAL A 87 -3.10 -1.25 10.32
N PRO A 88 -3.64 -1.64 11.49
CA PRO A 88 -5.03 -1.38 11.84
C PRO A 88 -5.36 0.12 11.91
N GLN A 89 -4.47 0.93 12.49
CA GLN A 89 -4.64 2.38 12.57
C GLN A 89 -4.52 3.02 11.19
N ILE A 90 -3.60 2.53 10.34
CA ILE A 90 -3.47 3.00 8.95
C ILE A 90 -4.73 2.70 8.15
N LEU A 91 -5.33 1.52 8.32
CA LEU A 91 -6.59 1.15 7.68
C LEU A 91 -7.75 2.05 8.14
N ALA A 92 -7.78 2.44 9.42
CA ALA A 92 -8.80 3.37 9.93
C ALA A 92 -8.73 4.76 9.25
N LEU A 93 -7.56 5.18 8.78
CA LEU A 93 -7.40 6.45 8.04
C LEU A 93 -7.90 6.39 6.59
N MET A 94 -8.20 5.20 6.07
CA MET A 94 -8.69 5.00 4.70
C MET A 94 -10.20 5.19 4.57
N GLU A 95 -10.81 6.04 5.40
CA GLU A 95 -12.24 6.27 5.40
C GLU A 95 -12.76 6.61 3.99
N GLY A 96 -13.78 5.88 3.55
CA GLY A 96 -14.38 6.03 2.22
C GLY A 96 -13.60 5.37 1.08
N VAL A 97 -12.47 4.72 1.31
CA VAL A 97 -11.73 3.94 0.30
C VAL A 97 -12.09 2.45 0.44
N THR A 98 -12.55 1.84 -0.65
CA THR A 98 -12.83 0.40 -0.68
C THR A 98 -11.53 -0.37 -0.82
N LEU A 99 -11.20 -1.20 0.17
CA LEU A 99 -10.10 -2.15 0.06
C LEU A 99 -10.60 -3.43 -0.62
N SER A 100 -9.97 -3.82 -1.72
CA SER A 100 -10.26 -5.04 -2.45
C SER A 100 -9.01 -5.90 -2.52
N GLN A 101 -9.11 -7.18 -2.14
CA GLN A 101 -8.04 -8.13 -2.39
C GLN A 101 -8.30 -8.76 -3.76
N PRO A 102 -7.38 -8.64 -4.74
CA PRO A 102 -7.55 -9.35 -6.00
C PRO A 102 -7.66 -10.85 -5.72
N ALA A 103 -8.52 -11.58 -6.44
CA ALA A 103 -8.56 -13.03 -6.30
C ALA A 103 -7.16 -13.59 -6.59
N ARG A 104 -6.66 -14.48 -5.71
CA ARG A 104 -5.39 -15.19 -5.93
C ARG A 104 -5.47 -15.83 -7.31
N ARG A 105 -4.73 -15.31 -8.30
CA ARG A 105 -4.50 -16.07 -9.53
C ARG A 105 -3.67 -17.27 -9.09
N VAL A 106 -4.31 -18.43 -9.01
CA VAL A 106 -3.56 -19.69 -9.06
C VAL A 106 -2.85 -19.65 -10.40
N SER A 107 -1.53 -19.53 -10.39
CA SER A 107 -0.71 -19.79 -11.57
C SER A 107 -0.96 -21.24 -11.95
N ASP A 108 -1.70 -21.46 -13.04
CA ASP A 108 -1.82 -22.76 -13.71
C ASP A 108 -0.48 -23.07 -14.42
N ASP A 109 0.61 -23.16 -13.67
CA ASP A 109 1.86 -23.72 -14.16
C ASP A 109 1.86 -25.23 -13.81
N PRO A 110 1.78 -26.13 -14.81
CA PRO A 110 2.07 -27.54 -14.58
C PRO A 110 3.58 -27.68 -14.28
N CYS A 111 3.89 -28.58 -13.34
CA CYS A 111 5.22 -28.99 -12.90
C CYS A 111 6.32 -28.99 -13.99
#